data_AF-A0A9W9ZPS2-F1
#
_entry.id   AF-A0A9W9ZPS2-F1
#
_cell.length_a   1.000
_cell.length_b   1.000
_cell.length_c   1.000
_cell.angle_alpha   90.00
_cell.angle_beta   90.00
_cell.angle_gamma   90.00
#
_symmetry.space_group_name_H-M   'P 1'
#
loop_
_entity.id
_entity.type
_entity.pdbx_description
1 polymer ?
#
loop_
_entity_poly.entity_id
_entity_poly.type
_entity_poly.pdbx_seq_one_letter_code
_entity_poly.pdbx_strand_id
1 'polypeptide(L)'
;MATRSEEIISNSTEGVVATDNDIKSCCCPRVLNPCLLWSSFCSWFLRLLERFFGWYGEGIAKHPLITIQICIVFVSVCSVGFVWFQAENRTEKLFIPQSSQAIDDLNTAEKYFRVKFREETILLVASSDHPNVLAPECLRQAFKAHNAVMELESYSDFCVTLSGNKSKSLEDCLMINPLEFVQFNESKVNGKDMRQVQQELSKAYNTTVLMRNGRPFWYNFNRMFGDANRRHGSIINAKALQMVYLISDPSDEGANKQVLNWEKTFIDKIASLVDKLSCFEVHYSSERSLDDAIAESSGSDVTLVSITFSLMITFACFMLGKFLNPLTGHSLLANAGVFAVALGIAAGLVLPCGVVCPL
;
A
#
# COMPACT_ATOMS: atom_id res chain seq x y z
N MET A 1 25.08 44.98 -1.92
CA MET A 1 24.67 46.41 -2.00
C MET A 1 23.40 46.52 -1.17
N ALA A 2 23.30 47.11 0.02
CA ALA A 2 24.17 47.89 0.93
C ALA A 2 23.47 47.81 2.32
N THR A 3 24.13 47.37 3.41
CA THR A 3 24.57 48.18 4.60
C THR A 3 23.53 49.16 5.17
N ARG A 4 23.01 48.98 6.40
CA ARG A 4 23.53 49.38 7.74
C ARG A 4 23.31 50.87 8.10
N SER A 5 22.58 51.12 9.20
CA SER A 5 22.78 52.24 10.17
C SER A 5 21.81 52.08 11.37
N GLU A 6 22.30 51.79 12.59
CA GLU A 6 22.53 52.70 13.76
C GLU A 6 21.24 52.89 14.60
N GLU A 7 21.10 52.52 15.88
CA GLU A 7 21.87 52.72 17.14
C GLU A 7 21.96 54.19 17.61
N ILE A 8 21.85 54.42 18.94
CA ILE A 8 21.83 55.68 19.73
C ILE A 8 20.38 56.16 20.02
N ILE A 9 19.91 56.23 21.28
CA ILE A 9 20.22 57.26 22.29
C ILE A 9 20.24 56.70 23.72
N SER A 10 21.34 57.04 24.42
CA SER A 10 21.56 56.94 25.87
C SER A 10 21.07 58.19 26.62
N ASN A 11 20.72 58.00 27.90
CA ASN A 11 20.83 58.94 29.04
C ASN A 11 20.06 60.28 29.02
N SER A 12 19.20 60.44 30.03
CA SER A 12 19.06 61.70 30.76
C SER A 12 19.09 61.45 32.27
N THR A 13 20.09 62.05 32.89
CA THR A 13 20.31 62.27 34.33
C THR A 13 19.30 63.26 34.89
N GLU A 14 18.89 63.11 36.16
CA GLU A 14 19.04 64.13 37.22
C GLU A 14 18.27 63.73 38.49
N GLY A 15 18.94 63.92 39.64
CA GLY A 15 18.39 63.65 40.96
C GLY A 15 17.50 64.79 41.46
N VAL A 16 16.45 64.42 42.18
CA VAL A 16 15.74 65.33 43.08
C VAL A 16 15.58 64.60 44.41
N VAL A 17 16.34 65.08 45.40
CA VAL A 17 16.08 64.85 46.82
C VAL A 17 14.77 65.57 47.15
N ALA A 18 13.74 64.84 47.55
CA ALA A 18 12.54 65.39 48.14
C ALA A 18 12.28 64.67 49.46
N THR A 19 12.08 65.50 50.47
CA THR A 19 12.00 65.25 51.90
C THR A 19 10.80 64.40 52.32
N ASP A 20 10.99 63.73 53.45
CA ASP A 20 9.99 63.07 54.30
C ASP A 20 8.78 63.98 54.62
N ASN A 21 7.65 63.34 54.93
CA ASN A 21 6.31 63.86 55.22
C ASN A 21 5.34 64.01 54.04
N ASP A 22 4.63 62.92 53.72
CA ASP A 22 3.18 62.87 53.99
C ASP A 22 2.62 61.46 53.75
N ILE A 23 2.50 60.70 54.84
CA ILE A 23 1.74 59.46 54.87
C ILE A 23 0.25 59.83 54.80
N LYS A 24 -0.35 59.71 53.61
CA LYS A 24 -1.81 59.56 53.47
C LYS A 24 -2.14 58.23 52.80
N SER A 25 -2.65 57.35 53.64
CA SER A 25 -3.30 56.08 53.32
C SER A 25 -4.26 56.19 52.14
N CYS A 26 -3.93 55.52 51.04
CA CYS A 26 -4.90 54.98 50.10
C CYS A 26 -4.76 53.45 50.09
N CYS A 27 -5.55 52.79 50.92
CA CYS A 27 -5.86 51.37 50.78
C CYS A 27 -6.65 51.16 49.48
N CYS A 28 -5.98 50.71 48.42
CA CYS A 28 -6.65 50.01 47.32
C CYS A 28 -6.56 48.50 47.57
N PRO A 29 -7.68 47.76 47.58
CA PRO A 29 -7.67 46.31 47.74
C PRO A 29 -6.99 45.66 46.53
N ARG A 30 -6.18 44.63 46.80
CA ARG A 30 -5.43 43.82 45.83
C ARG A 30 -6.30 43.38 44.67
N VAL A 31 -6.19 44.06 43.53
CA VAL A 31 -6.53 43.46 42.24
C VAL A 31 -5.44 42.44 41.96
N LEU A 32 -5.79 41.16 41.98
CA LEU A 32 -4.88 40.07 41.66
C LEU A 32 -4.46 40.24 40.19
N ASN A 33 -3.32 40.88 39.93
CA ASN A 33 -2.84 41.10 38.57
C ASN A 33 -2.45 39.75 37.96
N PRO A 34 -3.21 39.20 37.00
CA PRO A 34 -2.91 37.89 36.41
C PRO A 34 -1.53 37.87 35.73
N CYS A 35 -1.06 39.02 35.23
CA CYS A 35 0.28 39.17 34.65
C CYS A 35 1.40 39.02 35.69
N LEU A 36 1.19 39.46 36.94
CA LEU A 36 2.16 39.31 38.03
C LEU A 36 2.20 37.86 38.53
N LEU A 37 1.04 37.21 38.61
CA LEU A 37 0.93 35.79 38.93
C LEU A 37 1.59 34.93 37.84
N TRP A 38 1.34 35.23 36.56
CA TRP A 38 1.94 34.56 35.40
C TRP A 38 3.45 34.76 35.33
N SER A 39 3.94 35.98 35.55
CA SER A 39 5.37 36.28 35.61
C SER A 39 6.06 35.54 36.76
N SER A 40 5.42 35.51 37.94
CA SER A 40 5.93 34.76 39.09
C SER A 40 5.97 33.25 38.80
N PHE A 41 4.91 32.69 38.24
CA PHE A 41 4.86 31.29 37.82
C PHE A 41 5.92 30.96 36.75
N CYS A 42 6.06 31.79 35.73
CA CYS A 42 7.06 31.61 34.67
C CYS A 42 8.49 31.68 35.23
N SER A 43 8.77 32.64 36.13
CA SER A 43 10.07 32.75 36.79
C SER A 43 10.38 31.54 37.68
N TRP A 44 9.36 31.01 38.38
CA TRP A 44 9.49 29.82 39.21
C TRP A 44 9.76 28.58 38.34
N PHE A 45 9.01 28.42 37.24
CA PHE A 45 9.17 27.32 36.29
C PHE A 45 10.55 27.34 35.62
N LEU A 46 11.00 28.51 35.14
CA LEU A 46 12.32 28.68 34.54
C LEU A 46 13.43 28.33 35.53
N ARG A 47 13.36 28.80 36.78
CA ARG A 47 14.34 28.47 37.83
C ARG A 47 14.32 26.98 38.18
N LEU A 48 13.14 26.34 38.14
CA LEU A 48 13.02 24.91 38.37
C LEU A 48 13.66 24.11 37.24
N LEU A 49 13.41 24.46 35.98
CA LEU A 49 14.06 23.85 34.82
C LEU A 49 15.57 24.07 34.83
N GLU A 50 16.02 25.28 35.14
CA GLU A 50 17.45 25.62 35.22
C GLU A 50 18.15 24.75 36.27
N ARG A 51 17.58 24.62 37.48
CA ARG A 51 18.12 23.75 38.53
C ARG A 51 18.10 22.29 38.12
N PHE A 52 17.03 21.83 37.49
CA PHE A 52 16.89 20.44 37.04
C PHE A 52 17.91 20.09 35.95
N PHE A 53 17.97 20.86 34.86
CA PHE A 53 18.92 20.62 33.77
C PHE A 53 20.37 20.87 34.20
N GLY A 54 20.61 21.82 35.12
CA GLY A 54 21.92 22.03 35.72
C GLY A 54 22.38 20.80 36.51
N TRP A 55 21.54 20.29 37.41
CA TRP A 55 21.83 19.08 38.19
C TRP A 55 21.98 17.83 37.30
N TYR A 56 21.09 17.66 36.33
CA TYR A 56 21.12 16.53 35.40
C TYR A 56 22.36 16.57 34.49
N GLY A 57 22.68 17.74 33.95
CA GLY A 57 23.87 17.96 33.13
C GLY A 57 25.16 17.76 33.92
N GLU A 58 25.22 18.22 35.17
CA GLU A 58 26.34 17.97 36.08
C GLU A 58 26.52 16.46 36.34
N GLY A 59 25.42 15.71 36.49
CA GLY A 59 25.45 14.25 36.61
C GLY A 59 26.05 13.56 35.38
N ILE A 60 25.64 13.96 34.17
CA ILE A 60 26.17 13.44 32.90
C ILE A 60 27.66 13.75 32.78
N ALA A 61 28.08 14.99 33.09
CA ALA A 61 29.45 15.44 32.98
C ALA A 61 30.40 14.73 33.96
N LYS A 62 29.92 14.37 35.16
CA LYS A 62 30.69 13.62 36.16
C LYS A 62 30.97 12.17 35.74
N HIS A 63 30.04 11.53 35.02
CA HIS A 63 30.13 10.11 34.63
C HIS A 63 29.73 9.86 33.16
N PRO A 64 30.52 10.35 32.19
CA PRO A 64 30.17 10.27 30.77
C PRO A 64 30.13 8.83 30.23
N LEU A 65 31.08 7.97 30.63
CA LEU A 65 31.13 6.59 30.16
C LEU A 65 29.94 5.76 30.62
N ILE A 66 29.53 5.92 31.88
CA ILE A 66 28.36 5.22 32.44
C ILE A 66 27.08 5.69 31.74
N THR A 67 26.94 7.00 31.53
CA THR A 67 25.77 7.57 30.82
C THR A 67 25.65 7.02 29.41
N ILE A 68 26.74 7.00 28.63
CA ILE A 68 26.74 6.45 27.26
C ILE A 68 26.33 4.97 27.26
N GLN A 69 26.86 4.17 28.18
CA GLN A 69 26.52 2.75 28.30
C GLN A 69 25.03 2.56 28.61
N ILE A 70 24.48 3.33 29.55
CA ILE A 70 23.05 3.28 29.88
C ILE A 70 22.20 3.62 28.64
N CYS A 71 22.55 4.66 27.89
CA CYS A 71 21.82 5.05 26.68
C CYS A 71 21.89 3.96 25.59
N ILE A 72 23.06 3.35 25.36
CA ILE A 72 23.23 2.28 24.36
C ILE A 72 22.42 1.05 24.77
N VAL A 73 22.47 0.64 26.04
CA VAL A 73 21.68 -0.49 26.56
C VAL A 73 20.20 -0.20 26.40
N PHE A 74 19.73 1.00 26.77
CA PHE A 74 18.34 1.39 26.61
C PHE A 74 17.88 1.33 25.16
N VAL A 75 18.63 1.92 24.22
CA VAL A 75 18.30 1.85 22.79
C VAL A 75 18.31 0.41 22.29
N SER A 76 19.30 -0.38 22.69
CA SER A 76 19.41 -1.78 22.28
C SER A 76 18.21 -2.61 22.75
N VAL A 77 17.75 -2.41 23.99
CA VAL A 77 16.53 -3.03 24.52
C VAL A 77 15.29 -2.57 23.74
N CYS A 78 15.16 -1.26 23.49
CA CYS A 78 14.05 -0.71 22.71
C CYS A 78 14.03 -1.22 21.26
N SER A 79 15.20 -1.49 20.67
CA SER A 79 15.33 -2.00 19.30
C SER A 79 15.13 -3.51 19.17
N VAL A 80 15.00 -4.28 20.27
CA VAL A 80 14.73 -5.74 20.20
C VAL A 80 13.45 -6.06 19.43
N GLY A 81 12.46 -5.18 19.45
CA GLY A 81 11.20 -5.40 18.73
C GLY A 81 11.34 -5.49 17.20
N PHE A 82 12.49 -5.17 16.61
CA PHE A 82 12.75 -5.45 15.18
C PHE A 82 12.66 -6.95 14.87
N VAL A 83 12.91 -7.83 15.86
CA VAL A 83 12.80 -9.28 15.68
C VAL A 83 11.35 -9.70 15.37
N TRP A 84 10.36 -8.96 15.86
CA TRP A 84 8.94 -9.25 15.64
C TRP A 84 8.30 -8.33 14.60
N PHE A 85 9.09 -7.53 13.89
CA PHE A 85 8.56 -6.64 12.87
C PHE A 85 7.99 -7.46 11.70
N GLN A 86 6.68 -7.39 11.51
CA GLN A 86 5.98 -7.95 10.37
C GLN A 86 5.51 -6.83 9.47
N ALA A 87 5.94 -6.86 8.21
CA ALA A 87 5.48 -5.92 7.20
C ALA A 87 4.16 -6.43 6.59
N GLU A 88 3.13 -5.59 6.62
CA GLU A 88 1.86 -5.83 5.93
C GLU A 88 1.91 -5.16 4.55
N ASN A 89 1.79 -5.95 3.49
CA ASN A 89 1.84 -5.46 2.10
C ASN A 89 0.46 -5.46 1.42
N ARG A 90 -0.55 -6.02 2.07
CA ARG A 90 -1.91 -6.13 1.53
C ARG A 90 -2.59 -4.76 1.50
N THR A 91 -2.96 -4.31 0.30
CA THR A 91 -3.58 -2.99 0.10
C THR A 91 -4.88 -2.86 0.88
N GLU A 92 -5.75 -3.88 0.86
CA GLU A 92 -7.03 -3.84 1.55
C GLU A 92 -6.89 -3.63 3.06
N LYS A 93 -5.84 -4.20 3.68
CA LYS A 93 -5.57 -4.02 5.10
C LYS A 93 -4.96 -2.67 5.43
N LEU A 94 -4.14 -2.13 4.53
CA LEU A 94 -3.43 -0.88 4.74
C LEU A 94 -4.34 0.35 4.57
N PHE A 95 -5.26 0.31 3.60
CA PHE A 95 -6.07 1.47 3.23
C PHE A 95 -7.49 1.45 3.81
N ILE A 96 -7.98 0.31 4.32
CA ILE A 96 -9.31 0.20 4.93
C ILE A 96 -9.18 0.08 6.45
N PRO A 97 -9.81 0.97 7.23
CA PRO A 97 -9.85 0.81 8.68
C PRO A 97 -10.53 -0.50 9.07
N GLN A 98 -9.81 -1.35 9.81
CA GLN A 98 -10.27 -2.69 10.16
C GLN A 98 -11.48 -2.71 11.12
N SER A 99 -11.73 -1.60 11.83
CA SER A 99 -12.90 -1.40 12.69
C SER A 99 -14.03 -0.62 12.01
N SER A 100 -14.06 -0.59 10.68
CA SER A 100 -15.10 0.12 9.93
C SER A 100 -16.32 -0.76 9.70
N GLN A 101 -17.49 -0.11 9.55
CA GLN A 101 -18.74 -0.79 9.21
C GLN A 101 -18.64 -1.62 7.91
N ALA A 102 -17.83 -1.17 6.94
CA ALA A 102 -17.63 -1.90 5.69
C ALA A 102 -17.02 -3.30 5.91
N ILE A 103 -16.09 -3.42 6.86
CA ILE A 103 -15.47 -4.71 7.23
C ILE A 103 -16.47 -5.57 8.00
N ASP A 104 -17.27 -4.99 8.90
CA ASP A 104 -18.32 -5.72 9.62
C ASP A 104 -19.40 -6.28 8.68
N ASP A 105 -19.81 -5.50 7.68
CA ASP A 105 -20.77 -5.90 6.66
C ASP A 105 -20.18 -7.00 5.75
N LEU A 106 -18.90 -6.89 5.36
CA LEU A 106 -18.18 -7.91 4.60
C LEU A 106 -18.08 -9.22 5.39
N ASN A 107 -17.65 -9.17 6.65
CA ASN A 107 -17.58 -10.34 7.54
C ASN A 107 -18.96 -11.01 7.72
N THR A 108 -20.01 -10.18 7.83
CA THR A 108 -21.39 -10.67 7.89
C THR A 108 -21.80 -11.35 6.59
N ALA A 109 -21.47 -10.75 5.44
CA ALA A 109 -21.74 -11.35 4.13
C ALA A 109 -20.99 -12.67 3.94
N GLU A 110 -19.71 -12.75 4.31
CA GLU A 110 -18.88 -13.96 4.24
C GLU A 110 -19.40 -15.13 5.09
N LYS A 111 -20.12 -14.83 6.18
CA LYS A 111 -20.75 -15.86 7.02
C LYS A 111 -21.91 -16.57 6.32
N TYR A 112 -22.65 -15.86 5.49
CA TYR A 112 -23.86 -16.38 4.82
C TYR A 112 -23.65 -16.70 3.34
N PHE A 113 -22.74 -15.99 2.70
CA PHE A 113 -22.46 -16.06 1.28
C PHE A 113 -20.99 -16.39 1.06
N ARG A 114 -20.71 -17.23 0.06
CA ARG A 114 -19.36 -17.58 -0.35
C ARG A 114 -18.77 -16.49 -1.24
N VAL A 115 -18.42 -15.36 -0.63
CA VAL A 115 -17.84 -14.18 -1.32
C VAL A 115 -16.30 -14.16 -1.27
N LYS A 116 -15.67 -15.13 -0.58
CA LYS A 116 -14.20 -15.30 -0.53
C LYS A 116 -13.65 -15.95 -1.79
N PHE A 117 -13.54 -15.17 -2.84
CA PHE A 117 -12.89 -15.58 -4.08
C PHE A 117 -12.11 -14.41 -4.66
N ARG A 118 -11.05 -14.73 -5.40
CA ARG A 118 -10.22 -13.78 -6.15
C ARG A 118 -10.52 -13.96 -7.63
N GLU A 119 -10.48 -12.85 -8.37
CA GLU A 119 -10.85 -12.84 -9.79
C GLU A 119 -9.62 -12.68 -10.69
N GLU A 120 -9.40 -13.67 -11.54
CA GLU A 120 -8.34 -13.63 -12.55
C GLU A 120 -8.95 -13.32 -13.91
N THR A 121 -8.56 -12.18 -14.48
CA THR A 121 -9.18 -11.67 -15.71
C THR A 121 -8.20 -11.67 -16.87
N ILE A 122 -8.65 -12.18 -18.01
CA ILE A 122 -8.01 -11.99 -19.32
C ILE A 122 -8.99 -11.23 -20.21
N LEU A 123 -8.59 -10.06 -20.67
CA LEU A 123 -9.33 -9.23 -21.61
C LEU A 123 -8.61 -9.27 -22.96
N LEU A 124 -9.28 -9.82 -23.97
CA LEU A 124 -8.82 -9.91 -25.35
C LEU A 124 -9.57 -8.87 -26.17
N VAL A 125 -8.90 -7.77 -26.51
CA VAL A 125 -9.47 -6.69 -27.33
C VAL A 125 -9.11 -6.93 -28.79
N ALA A 126 -10.05 -6.70 -29.71
CA ALA A 126 -9.83 -6.83 -31.14
C ALA A 126 -8.65 -5.96 -31.61
N SER A 127 -7.68 -6.58 -32.27
CA SER A 127 -6.59 -5.86 -32.94
C SER A 127 -7.11 -5.06 -34.15
N SER A 128 -6.35 -4.07 -34.60
CA SER A 128 -6.70 -3.23 -35.76
C SER A 128 -6.91 -4.05 -37.05
N ASP A 129 -6.16 -5.14 -37.20
CA ASP A 129 -6.24 -6.05 -38.37
C ASP A 129 -7.47 -6.99 -38.29
N HIS A 130 -7.98 -7.23 -37.08
CA HIS A 130 -9.08 -8.17 -36.81
C HIS A 130 -10.17 -7.49 -35.97
N PRO A 131 -11.00 -6.60 -36.57
CA PRO A 131 -11.93 -5.75 -35.82
C PRO A 131 -13.12 -6.49 -35.19
N ASN A 132 -13.23 -7.81 -35.39
CA ASN A 132 -14.29 -8.63 -34.84
C ASN A 132 -13.73 -9.88 -34.15
N VAL A 133 -13.92 -9.95 -32.84
CA VAL A 133 -13.42 -11.07 -32.02
C VAL A 133 -14.18 -12.39 -32.24
N LEU A 134 -15.34 -12.34 -32.90
CA LEU A 134 -16.14 -13.53 -33.22
C LEU A 134 -15.62 -14.28 -34.45
N ALA A 135 -14.58 -13.77 -35.11
CA ALA A 135 -14.00 -14.47 -36.23
C ALA A 135 -13.43 -15.83 -35.78
N PRO A 136 -13.62 -16.92 -36.55
CA PRO A 136 -13.21 -18.27 -36.14
C PRO A 136 -11.72 -18.38 -35.78
N GLU A 137 -10.85 -17.65 -36.49
CA GLU A 137 -9.41 -17.57 -36.20
C GLU A 137 -9.12 -16.91 -34.85
N CYS A 138 -9.81 -15.81 -34.54
CA CYS A 138 -9.71 -15.12 -33.24
C CYS A 138 -10.17 -16.04 -32.11
N LEU A 139 -11.30 -16.73 -32.30
CA LEU A 139 -11.82 -17.66 -31.29
C LEU A 139 -10.88 -18.84 -31.05
N ARG A 140 -10.18 -19.36 -32.07
CA ARG A 140 -9.13 -20.38 -31.88
C ARG A 140 -7.97 -19.86 -31.03
N GLN A 141 -7.59 -18.60 -31.21
CA GLN A 141 -6.59 -17.95 -30.35
C GLN A 141 -7.11 -17.77 -28.91
N ALA A 142 -8.38 -17.43 -28.74
CA ALA A 142 -9.02 -17.37 -27.43
C ALA A 142 -9.03 -18.75 -26.73
N PHE A 143 -9.30 -19.83 -27.46
CA PHE A 143 -9.15 -21.21 -26.95
C PHE A 143 -7.74 -21.51 -26.49
N LYS A 144 -6.73 -21.09 -27.26
CA LYS A 144 -5.31 -21.26 -26.86
C LYS A 144 -5.00 -20.54 -25.55
N ALA A 145 -5.53 -19.33 -25.33
CA ALA A 145 -5.39 -18.61 -24.07
C ALA A 145 -6.08 -19.35 -22.91
N HIS A 146 -7.31 -19.83 -23.13
CA HIS A 146 -8.06 -20.59 -22.14
C HIS A 146 -7.35 -21.89 -21.75
N ASN A 147 -6.94 -22.71 -22.73
CA ASN A 147 -6.26 -23.98 -22.49
C ASN A 147 -4.95 -23.77 -21.72
N ALA A 148 -4.23 -22.69 -21.99
CA ALA A 148 -3.01 -22.37 -21.25
C ALA A 148 -3.22 -22.10 -19.76
N VAL A 149 -4.40 -21.60 -19.36
CA VAL A 149 -4.79 -21.45 -17.94
C VAL A 149 -5.19 -22.79 -17.36
N MET A 150 -5.99 -23.57 -18.10
CA MET A 150 -6.47 -24.89 -17.67
C MET A 150 -5.32 -25.90 -17.49
N GLU A 151 -4.22 -25.74 -18.22
CA GLU A 151 -2.99 -26.55 -18.12
C GLU A 151 -2.08 -26.15 -16.94
N LEU A 152 -2.37 -25.05 -16.24
CA LEU A 152 -1.57 -24.67 -15.07
C LEU A 152 -1.73 -25.69 -13.95
N GLU A 153 -0.59 -26.10 -13.40
CA GLU A 153 -0.57 -26.98 -12.23
C GLU A 153 -1.36 -26.35 -11.07
N SER A 154 -2.06 -27.21 -10.32
CA SER A 154 -2.84 -26.83 -9.14
C SER A 154 -4.04 -25.90 -9.39
N TYR A 155 -4.40 -25.60 -10.65
CA TYR A 155 -5.60 -24.79 -10.92
C TYR A 155 -6.88 -25.43 -10.33
N SER A 156 -7.03 -26.76 -10.45
CA SER A 156 -8.15 -27.49 -9.85
C SER A 156 -8.19 -27.42 -8.32
N ASP A 157 -7.05 -27.25 -7.66
CA ASP A 157 -6.98 -27.21 -6.20
C ASP A 157 -7.42 -25.86 -5.65
N PHE A 158 -7.20 -24.79 -6.42
CA PHE A 158 -7.53 -23.41 -6.03
C PHE A 158 -8.84 -22.90 -6.62
N CYS A 159 -9.38 -23.49 -7.69
CA CYS A 159 -10.60 -23.00 -8.29
C CYS A 159 -11.82 -23.12 -7.35
N VAL A 160 -12.74 -22.16 -7.42
CA VAL A 160 -13.99 -22.21 -6.65
C VAL A 160 -15.00 -23.12 -7.37
N THR A 161 -15.80 -23.86 -6.61
CA THR A 161 -16.91 -24.68 -7.14
C THR A 161 -18.27 -24.19 -6.64
N LEU A 162 -19.35 -24.50 -7.37
CA LEU A 162 -20.72 -24.23 -6.89
C LEU A 162 -21.02 -24.93 -5.55
N SER A 163 -20.47 -26.13 -5.36
CA SER A 163 -20.64 -26.90 -4.12
C SER A 163 -19.90 -26.27 -2.94
N GLY A 164 -18.85 -25.49 -3.19
CA GLY A 164 -17.96 -24.90 -2.19
C GLY A 164 -16.90 -25.86 -1.64
N ASN A 165 -16.86 -27.09 -2.16
CA ASN A 165 -15.83 -28.07 -1.83
C ASN A 165 -14.68 -27.97 -2.85
N LYS A 166 -13.52 -28.57 -2.51
CA LYS A 166 -12.44 -28.75 -3.47
C LYS A 166 -12.94 -29.42 -4.75
N SER A 167 -12.44 -28.94 -5.87
CA SER A 167 -12.80 -29.46 -7.17
C SER A 167 -12.41 -30.94 -7.30
N LYS A 168 -13.29 -31.75 -7.91
CA LYS A 168 -12.98 -33.14 -8.26
C LYS A 168 -12.49 -33.26 -9.70
N SER A 169 -12.81 -32.27 -10.53
CA SER A 169 -12.47 -32.20 -11.95
C SER A 169 -12.41 -30.75 -12.40
N LEU A 170 -11.59 -30.45 -13.40
CA LEU A 170 -11.50 -29.11 -14.02
C LEU A 170 -12.85 -28.57 -14.52
N GLU A 171 -13.82 -29.46 -14.79
CA GLU A 171 -15.17 -29.11 -15.22
C GLU A 171 -16.02 -28.46 -14.11
N ASP A 172 -15.69 -28.70 -12.83
CA ASP A 172 -16.44 -28.17 -11.69
C ASP A 172 -16.05 -26.72 -11.35
N CYS A 173 -14.95 -26.24 -11.93
CA CYS A 173 -14.39 -24.91 -11.66
C CYS A 173 -15.28 -23.80 -12.19
N LEU A 174 -15.55 -22.82 -11.33
CA LEU A 174 -16.31 -21.63 -11.67
C LEU A 174 -15.50 -20.68 -12.54
N MET A 175 -16.11 -20.27 -13.64
CA MET A 175 -15.58 -19.25 -14.54
C MET A 175 -16.73 -18.52 -15.21
N ILE A 176 -16.41 -17.35 -15.76
CA ILE A 176 -17.27 -16.59 -16.65
C ILE A 176 -16.46 -16.46 -17.94
N ASN A 177 -16.74 -17.35 -18.90
CA ASN A 177 -15.95 -17.42 -20.13
C ASN A 177 -16.85 -17.35 -21.37
N PRO A 178 -16.55 -16.46 -22.35
CA PRO A 178 -17.29 -16.39 -23.60
C PRO A 178 -17.31 -17.75 -24.32
N LEU A 179 -16.25 -18.56 -24.24
CA LEU A 179 -16.16 -19.87 -24.92
C LEU A 179 -17.20 -20.90 -24.42
N GLU A 180 -17.94 -20.60 -23.36
CA GLU A 180 -19.06 -21.42 -22.90
C GLU A 180 -20.22 -21.52 -23.91
N PHE A 181 -20.36 -20.56 -24.84
CA PHE A 181 -21.43 -20.64 -25.87
C PHE A 181 -21.28 -21.88 -26.77
N VAL A 182 -20.05 -22.38 -26.93
CA VAL A 182 -19.73 -23.65 -27.63
C VAL A 182 -19.47 -24.81 -26.68
N GLN A 183 -19.61 -24.59 -25.36
CA GLN A 183 -19.28 -25.57 -24.30
C GLN A 183 -17.82 -26.04 -24.39
N PHE A 184 -16.90 -25.10 -24.62
CA PHE A 184 -15.46 -25.37 -24.76
C PHE A 184 -15.08 -26.39 -25.86
N ASN A 185 -15.97 -26.67 -26.81
CA ASN A 185 -15.66 -27.57 -27.91
C ASN A 185 -15.07 -26.83 -29.10
N GLU A 186 -13.76 -26.94 -29.28
CA GLU A 186 -13.02 -26.33 -30.41
C GLU A 186 -13.53 -26.78 -31.79
N SER A 187 -14.11 -27.98 -31.90
CA SER A 187 -14.64 -28.49 -33.17
C SER A 187 -15.84 -27.69 -33.69
N LYS A 188 -16.53 -26.94 -32.81
CA LYS A 188 -17.64 -26.06 -33.19
C LYS A 188 -17.17 -24.71 -33.74
N VAL A 189 -15.87 -24.43 -33.68
CA VAL A 189 -15.25 -23.21 -34.23
C VAL A 189 -14.32 -23.56 -35.38
N ASN A 190 -13.61 -24.69 -35.30
CA ASN A 190 -12.62 -25.06 -36.30
C ASN A 190 -13.25 -25.34 -37.67
N GLY A 191 -12.76 -24.65 -38.71
CA GLY A 191 -13.24 -24.77 -40.09
C GLY A 191 -14.67 -24.26 -40.32
N LYS A 192 -15.22 -23.48 -39.38
CA LYS A 192 -16.54 -22.85 -39.51
C LYS A 192 -16.42 -21.45 -40.08
N ASP A 193 -17.49 -21.01 -40.73
CA ASP A 193 -17.61 -19.63 -41.19
C ASP A 193 -18.19 -18.74 -40.08
N MET A 194 -17.93 -17.44 -40.15
CA MET A 194 -18.38 -16.44 -39.19
C MET A 194 -19.89 -16.49 -38.93
N ARG A 195 -20.70 -16.72 -39.96
CA ARG A 195 -22.16 -16.83 -39.84
C ARG A 195 -22.59 -18.01 -38.97
N GLN A 196 -21.88 -19.13 -39.05
CA GLN A 196 -22.17 -20.33 -38.26
C GLN A 196 -21.83 -20.08 -36.78
N VAL A 197 -20.71 -19.40 -36.51
CA VAL A 197 -20.34 -18.98 -35.15
C VAL A 197 -21.39 -18.03 -34.56
N GLN A 198 -21.83 -17.03 -35.33
CA GLN A 198 -22.89 -16.10 -34.91
C GLN A 198 -24.22 -16.80 -34.60
N GLN A 199 -24.56 -17.85 -35.36
CA GLN A 199 -25.75 -18.68 -35.13
C GLN A 199 -25.63 -19.47 -33.82
N GLU A 200 -24.50 -20.12 -33.56
CA GLU A 200 -24.26 -20.82 -32.28
C GLU A 200 -24.28 -19.85 -31.09
N LEU A 201 -23.69 -18.66 -31.24
CA LEU A 201 -23.75 -17.62 -30.21
C LEU A 201 -25.19 -17.14 -29.95
N SER A 202 -25.96 -16.89 -31.00
CA SER A 202 -27.36 -16.46 -30.88
C SER A 202 -28.24 -17.56 -30.28
N LYS A 203 -27.94 -18.83 -30.59
CA LYS A 203 -28.58 -19.99 -29.96
C LYS A 203 -28.25 -20.05 -28.48
N ALA A 204 -26.99 -19.94 -28.09
CA ALA A 204 -26.59 -19.94 -26.68
C ALA A 204 -27.23 -18.79 -25.90
N TYR A 205 -27.32 -17.59 -26.49
CA TYR A 205 -27.96 -16.43 -25.88
C TYR A 205 -29.46 -16.65 -25.59
N ASN A 206 -30.18 -17.31 -26.49
CA ASN A 206 -31.61 -17.57 -26.33
C ASN A 206 -31.92 -18.85 -25.51
N THR A 207 -30.91 -19.68 -25.24
CA THR A 207 -31.10 -20.95 -24.51
C THR A 207 -31.03 -20.71 -23.00
N THR A 208 -31.74 -21.54 -22.23
CA THR A 208 -31.71 -21.57 -20.75
C THR A 208 -30.64 -22.50 -20.17
N VAL A 209 -29.73 -23.02 -21.00
CA VAL A 209 -28.62 -23.87 -20.55
C VAL A 209 -27.74 -23.05 -19.61
N LEU A 210 -27.44 -23.65 -18.46
CA LEU A 210 -26.64 -23.02 -17.44
C LEU A 210 -25.15 -23.13 -17.79
N MET A 211 -24.46 -22.03 -17.57
CA MET A 211 -23.00 -21.95 -17.56
C MET A 211 -22.43 -22.68 -16.34
N ARG A 212 -21.10 -22.86 -16.28
CA ARG A 212 -20.43 -23.47 -15.12
C ARG A 212 -20.70 -22.74 -13.81
N ASN A 213 -20.96 -21.44 -13.87
CA ASN A 213 -21.40 -20.63 -12.72
C ASN A 213 -22.87 -20.79 -12.31
N GLY A 214 -23.60 -21.74 -12.91
CA GLY A 214 -24.99 -22.01 -12.59
C GLY A 214 -25.97 -20.94 -13.05
N ARG A 215 -25.52 -19.97 -13.87
CA ARG A 215 -26.37 -18.90 -14.42
C ARG A 215 -26.58 -19.09 -15.92
N PRO A 216 -27.70 -18.62 -16.48
CA PRO A 216 -27.91 -18.61 -17.93
C PRO A 216 -26.86 -17.76 -18.66
N PHE A 217 -26.53 -18.13 -19.89
CA PHE A 217 -25.53 -17.44 -20.71
C PHE A 217 -25.80 -15.94 -20.92
N TRP A 218 -27.07 -15.58 -21.18
CA TRP A 218 -27.47 -14.19 -21.41
C TRP A 218 -27.19 -13.26 -20.21
N TYR A 219 -27.20 -13.79 -18.98
CA TYR A 219 -26.97 -13.00 -17.77
C TYR A 219 -25.53 -12.47 -17.70
N ASN A 220 -24.56 -13.28 -18.13
CA ASN A 220 -23.14 -12.92 -18.12
C ASN A 220 -22.69 -12.24 -19.43
N PHE A 221 -23.58 -12.09 -20.41
CA PHE A 221 -23.20 -11.66 -21.76
C PHE A 221 -22.42 -10.34 -21.78
N ASN A 222 -22.89 -9.33 -21.04
CA ASN A 222 -22.25 -8.02 -20.97
C ASN A 222 -20.91 -8.03 -20.20
N ARG A 223 -20.66 -9.07 -19.39
CA ARG A 223 -19.37 -9.27 -18.70
C ARG A 223 -18.39 -10.07 -19.56
N MET A 224 -18.86 -10.80 -20.58
CA MET A 224 -18.02 -11.61 -21.46
C MET A 224 -17.69 -10.94 -22.80
N PHE A 225 -18.61 -10.13 -23.34
CA PHE A 225 -18.45 -9.49 -24.65
C PHE A 225 -18.51 -7.97 -24.54
N GLY A 226 -17.46 -7.30 -25.03
CA GLY A 226 -17.40 -5.84 -25.11
C GLY A 226 -17.83 -5.31 -26.48
N ASP A 227 -18.54 -4.18 -26.48
CA ASP A 227 -19.06 -3.48 -27.69
C ASP A 227 -19.76 -4.41 -28.69
N ALA A 228 -20.64 -5.25 -28.15
CA ALA A 228 -21.38 -6.24 -28.94
C ALA A 228 -22.54 -5.58 -29.70
N ASN A 229 -22.47 -5.59 -31.03
CA ASN A 229 -23.51 -5.08 -31.90
C ASN A 229 -24.54 -6.16 -32.25
N ARG A 230 -25.82 -5.79 -32.18
CA ARG A 230 -26.95 -6.67 -32.52
C ARG A 230 -27.73 -6.10 -33.71
N ARG A 231 -28.11 -6.97 -34.65
CA ARG A 231 -29.05 -6.63 -35.74
C ARG A 231 -30.12 -7.70 -35.83
N HIS A 232 -31.40 -7.29 -35.85
CA HIS A 232 -32.56 -8.19 -35.95
C HIS A 232 -32.54 -9.35 -34.93
N GLY A 233 -32.07 -9.10 -33.71
CA GLY A 233 -31.97 -10.11 -32.64
C GLY A 233 -30.75 -11.04 -32.71
N SER A 234 -29.94 -10.98 -33.78
CA SER A 234 -28.67 -11.73 -33.90
C SER A 234 -27.48 -10.88 -33.49
N ILE A 235 -26.52 -11.47 -32.80
CA ILE A 235 -25.24 -10.83 -32.45
C ILE A 235 -24.32 -10.92 -33.66
N ILE A 236 -23.86 -9.78 -34.17
CA ILE A 236 -23.08 -9.70 -35.43
C ILE A 236 -21.60 -9.45 -35.21
N ASN A 237 -21.26 -8.61 -34.24
CA ASN A 237 -19.90 -8.15 -33.99
C ASN A 237 -19.71 -7.95 -32.49
N ALA A 238 -18.50 -8.19 -32.01
CA ALA A 238 -18.02 -7.79 -30.71
C ALA A 238 -16.56 -7.36 -30.85
N LYS A 239 -16.14 -6.40 -30.03
CA LYS A 239 -14.76 -5.88 -30.06
C LYS A 239 -13.88 -6.40 -28.92
N ALA A 240 -14.45 -7.01 -27.89
CA ALA A 240 -13.65 -7.59 -26.83
C ALA A 240 -14.27 -8.87 -26.27
N LEU A 241 -13.40 -9.76 -25.78
CA LEU A 241 -13.74 -10.95 -25.03
C LEU A 241 -13.11 -10.85 -23.64
N GLN A 242 -13.89 -11.07 -22.60
CA GLN A 242 -13.39 -11.09 -21.23
C GLN A 242 -13.61 -12.48 -20.63
N MET A 243 -12.52 -13.12 -20.22
CA MET A 243 -12.52 -14.37 -19.48
C MET A 243 -12.23 -14.07 -18.02
N VAL A 244 -13.05 -14.56 -17.12
CA VAL A 244 -12.85 -14.43 -15.68
C VAL A 244 -12.80 -15.81 -15.05
N TYR A 245 -11.71 -16.12 -14.35
CA TYR A 245 -11.54 -17.33 -13.57
C TYR A 245 -11.66 -16.99 -12.09
N LEU A 246 -12.41 -17.79 -11.34
CA LEU A 246 -12.62 -17.57 -9.91
C LEU A 246 -11.78 -18.57 -9.12
N ILE A 247 -10.90 -18.05 -8.27
CA ILE A 247 -10.05 -18.85 -7.38
C ILE A 247 -10.40 -18.56 -5.92
N SER A 248 -10.13 -19.51 -5.03
CA SER A 248 -10.44 -19.39 -3.61
C SER A 248 -9.57 -18.35 -2.94
N ASP A 249 -10.14 -17.57 -2.03
CA ASP A 249 -9.40 -16.66 -1.14
C ASP A 249 -9.30 -17.24 0.27
N PRO A 250 -8.26 -18.04 0.58
CA PRO A 250 -8.12 -18.64 1.91
C PRO A 250 -7.68 -17.60 2.94
N SER A 251 -8.28 -17.67 4.13
CA SER A 251 -7.90 -16.80 5.26
C SER A 251 -6.62 -17.26 5.99
N ASP A 252 -6.17 -18.51 5.76
CA ASP A 252 -4.90 -19.01 6.26
C ASP A 252 -3.72 -18.43 5.46
N GLU A 253 -2.73 -17.85 6.14
CA GLU A 253 -1.60 -17.19 5.48
C GLU A 253 -0.75 -18.16 4.64
N GLY A 254 -0.60 -19.41 5.10
CA GLY A 254 0.15 -20.45 4.40
C GLY A 254 -0.52 -20.82 3.07
N ALA A 255 -1.82 -21.08 3.09
CA ALA A 255 -2.61 -21.37 1.89
C ALA A 255 -2.70 -20.15 0.96
N ASN A 256 -2.86 -18.95 1.50
CA ASN A 256 -2.91 -17.71 0.71
C ASN A 256 -1.62 -17.51 -0.08
N LYS A 257 -0.45 -17.73 0.54
CA LYS A 257 0.84 -17.66 -0.15
C LYS A 257 0.94 -18.63 -1.35
N GLN A 258 0.31 -19.80 -1.29
CA GLN A 258 0.26 -20.74 -2.41
C GLN A 258 -0.61 -20.21 -3.55
N VAL A 259 -1.77 -19.62 -3.22
CA VAL A 259 -2.66 -18.96 -4.20
C VAL A 259 -1.94 -17.80 -4.87
N LEU A 260 -1.29 -16.92 -4.12
CA LEU A 260 -0.50 -15.82 -4.68
C LEU A 260 0.62 -16.33 -5.61
N ASN A 261 1.28 -17.44 -5.27
CA ASN A 261 2.31 -18.02 -6.15
C ASN A 261 1.71 -18.60 -7.44
N TRP A 262 0.52 -19.18 -7.37
CA TRP A 262 -0.21 -19.62 -8.55
C TRP A 262 -0.64 -18.45 -9.43
N GLU A 263 -1.16 -17.37 -8.85
CA GLU A 263 -1.50 -16.13 -9.57
C GLU A 263 -0.29 -15.53 -10.30
N LYS A 264 0.90 -15.58 -9.69
CA LYS A 264 2.14 -15.17 -10.38
C LYS A 264 2.40 -16.03 -11.61
N THR A 265 2.27 -17.34 -11.45
CA THR A 265 2.48 -18.31 -12.55
C THR A 265 1.45 -18.09 -13.66
N PHE A 266 0.22 -17.74 -13.31
CA PHE A 266 -0.84 -17.34 -14.25
C PHE A 266 -0.44 -16.10 -15.05
N ILE A 267 -0.01 -15.02 -14.38
CA ILE A 267 0.47 -13.80 -15.04
C ILE A 267 1.63 -14.10 -16.00
N ASP A 268 2.66 -14.81 -15.52
CA ASP A 268 3.85 -15.14 -16.31
C ASP A 268 3.47 -15.98 -17.56
N LYS A 269 2.53 -16.92 -17.40
CA LYS A 269 2.03 -17.74 -18.50
C LYS A 269 1.30 -16.90 -19.54
N ILE A 270 0.38 -16.01 -19.13
CA ILE A 270 -0.37 -15.16 -20.07
C ILE A 270 0.53 -14.13 -20.73
N ALA A 271 1.48 -13.54 -20.00
CA ALA A 271 2.50 -12.65 -20.56
C ALA A 271 3.27 -13.33 -21.71
N SER A 272 3.64 -14.60 -21.56
CA SER A 272 4.33 -15.38 -22.61
C SER A 272 3.47 -15.71 -23.85
N LEU A 273 2.16 -15.43 -23.79
CA LEU A 273 1.21 -15.67 -24.87
C LEU A 273 0.81 -14.40 -25.61
N VAL A 274 1.05 -13.21 -25.05
CA VAL A 274 0.68 -11.92 -25.65
C VAL A 274 1.19 -11.83 -27.10
N ASP A 275 2.48 -12.12 -27.32
CA ASP A 275 3.09 -12.05 -28.66
C ASP A 275 2.58 -13.11 -29.64
N LYS A 276 1.92 -14.17 -29.15
CA LYS A 276 1.44 -15.31 -29.95
C LYS A 276 -0.02 -15.17 -30.38
N LEU A 277 -0.74 -14.16 -29.89
CA LEU A 277 -2.17 -13.96 -30.09
C LEU A 277 -2.40 -12.73 -31.00
N SER A 278 -2.06 -12.86 -32.28
CA SER A 278 -2.09 -11.75 -33.25
C SER A 278 -3.47 -11.10 -33.46
N CYS A 279 -4.55 -11.81 -33.16
CA CYS A 279 -5.91 -11.29 -33.31
C CYS A 279 -6.29 -10.30 -32.20
N PHE A 280 -5.52 -10.25 -31.11
CA PHE A 280 -5.90 -9.53 -29.90
C PHE A 280 -4.80 -8.62 -29.37
N GLU A 281 -5.21 -7.47 -28.85
CA GLU A 281 -4.48 -6.77 -27.81
C GLU A 281 -4.88 -7.40 -26.47
N VAL A 282 -3.93 -8.09 -25.84
CA VAL A 282 -4.16 -8.91 -24.65
C VAL A 282 -3.86 -8.08 -23.41
N HIS A 283 -4.87 -7.88 -22.57
CA HIS A 283 -4.72 -7.37 -21.21
C HIS A 283 -5.06 -8.47 -20.23
N TYR A 284 -4.35 -8.50 -19.10
CA TYR A 284 -4.59 -9.47 -18.05
C TYR A 284 -4.47 -8.77 -16.70
N SER A 285 -5.21 -9.25 -15.72
CA SER A 285 -5.18 -8.74 -14.35
C SER A 285 -5.39 -9.90 -13.39
N SER A 286 -4.63 -9.87 -12.31
CA SER A 286 -4.82 -10.72 -11.15
C SER A 286 -5.07 -9.85 -9.92
N GLU A 287 -5.69 -10.41 -8.89
CA GLU A 287 -5.91 -9.68 -7.63
C GLU A 287 -4.56 -9.26 -6.99
N ARG A 288 -3.50 -10.08 -7.09
CA ARG A 288 -2.14 -9.68 -6.65
C ARG A 288 -1.50 -8.55 -7.45
N SER A 289 -1.92 -8.33 -8.70
CA SER A 289 -1.23 -7.39 -9.59
C SER A 289 -1.28 -5.96 -9.05
N LEU A 290 -2.33 -5.62 -8.30
CA LEU A 290 -2.47 -4.33 -7.65
C LEU A 290 -1.43 -4.14 -6.53
N ASP A 291 -1.28 -5.14 -5.65
CA ASP A 291 -0.28 -5.12 -4.59
C ASP A 291 1.15 -5.09 -5.16
N ASP A 292 1.42 -5.88 -6.20
CA ASP A 292 2.71 -5.92 -6.88
C ASP A 292 3.07 -4.57 -7.50
N ALA A 293 2.12 -3.90 -8.17
CA ALA A 293 2.34 -2.60 -8.80
C ALA A 293 2.66 -1.50 -7.77
N ILE A 294 2.01 -1.53 -6.60
CA ILE A 294 2.27 -0.59 -5.50
C ILE A 294 3.67 -0.85 -4.92
N ALA A 295 4.04 -2.12 -4.71
CA ALA A 295 5.34 -2.51 -4.19
C ALA A 295 6.48 -2.14 -5.16
N GLU A 296 6.28 -2.33 -6.46
CA GLU A 296 7.25 -1.97 -7.50
C GLU A 296 7.43 -0.44 -7.58
N SER A 297 6.34 0.32 -7.60
CA SER A 297 6.39 1.79 -7.61
C SER A 297 7.11 2.32 -6.37
N SER A 298 6.82 1.75 -5.19
CA SER A 298 7.47 2.16 -3.94
C SER A 298 8.95 1.78 -3.94
N GLY A 299 9.30 0.57 -4.41
CA GLY A 299 10.68 0.08 -4.46
C GLY A 299 11.58 0.90 -5.38
N SER A 300 11.06 1.41 -6.49
CA SER A 300 11.80 2.31 -7.39
C SER A 300 12.24 3.60 -6.67
N ASP A 301 11.37 4.19 -5.85
CA ASP A 301 11.64 5.46 -5.18
C ASP A 301 12.57 5.32 -3.96
N VAL A 302 12.60 4.15 -3.31
CA VAL A 302 13.47 3.87 -2.15
C VAL A 302 14.93 4.18 -2.44
N THR A 303 15.41 3.89 -3.65
CA THR A 303 16.80 4.17 -4.05
C THR A 303 17.10 5.66 -4.08
N LEU A 304 16.20 6.47 -4.67
CA LEU A 304 16.37 7.91 -4.75
C LEU A 304 16.33 8.56 -3.37
N VAL A 305 15.39 8.13 -2.53
CA VAL A 305 15.27 8.57 -1.14
C VAL A 305 16.53 8.23 -0.34
N SER A 306 17.08 7.03 -0.51
CA SER A 306 18.32 6.61 0.16
C SER A 306 19.51 7.52 -0.22
N ILE A 307 19.64 7.90 -1.50
CA ILE A 307 20.69 8.80 -1.97
C ILE A 307 20.53 10.20 -1.38
N THR A 308 19.31 10.76 -1.36
CA THR A 308 19.09 12.12 -0.83
C THR A 308 19.38 12.20 0.66
N PHE A 309 18.92 11.23 1.45
CA PHE A 309 19.26 11.16 2.87
C PHE A 309 20.76 10.98 3.11
N SER A 310 21.43 10.14 2.31
CA SER A 310 22.89 9.95 2.39
C SER A 310 23.65 11.24 2.11
N LEU A 311 23.23 12.02 1.11
CA LEU A 311 23.84 13.32 0.80
C LEU A 311 23.59 14.35 1.89
N MET A 312 22.37 14.44 2.42
CA MET A 312 22.04 15.35 3.53
C MET A 312 22.86 15.05 4.78
N ILE A 313 22.98 13.77 5.14
CA ILE A 313 23.78 13.32 6.29
C ILE A 313 25.26 13.63 6.06
N THR A 314 25.79 13.31 4.87
CA THR A 314 27.20 13.58 4.53
C THR A 314 27.51 15.07 4.56
N PHE A 315 26.62 15.90 4.02
CA PHE A 315 26.73 17.35 4.07
C PHE A 315 26.73 17.89 5.51
N ALA A 316 25.83 17.39 6.37
CA ALA A 316 25.77 17.77 7.77
C ALA A 316 27.07 17.40 8.52
N CYS A 317 27.58 16.17 8.32
CA CYS A 317 28.87 15.73 8.86
C CYS A 317 30.02 16.63 8.39
N PHE A 318 30.02 17.02 7.10
CA PHE A 318 31.08 17.84 6.54
C PHE A 318 31.07 19.27 7.09
N MET A 319 29.89 19.91 7.15
CA MET A 319 29.74 21.28 7.65
C MET A 319 30.06 21.42 9.14
N LEU A 320 29.73 20.41 9.95
CA LEU A 320 30.01 20.40 11.39
C LEU A 320 31.47 19.99 11.70
N GLY A 321 32.14 19.29 10.77
CA GLY A 321 33.54 18.89 10.89
C GLY A 321 34.49 20.04 10.55
N LYS A 322 35.23 20.56 11.55
CA LYS A 322 36.38 21.46 11.28
C LYS A 322 37.60 20.65 10.82
N PHE A 323 37.68 20.31 9.53
CA PHE A 323 38.76 19.46 8.98
C PHE A 323 40.12 20.17 8.84
N LEU A 324 40.15 21.50 8.77
CA LEU A 324 41.37 22.28 8.57
C LEU A 324 42.27 22.32 9.81
N ASN A 325 41.74 22.05 11.01
CA ASN A 325 42.49 21.99 12.25
C ASN A 325 42.20 20.67 12.98
N PRO A 326 42.87 19.56 12.63
CA PRO A 326 42.59 18.24 13.20
C PRO A 326 42.83 18.16 14.73
N LEU A 327 43.62 19.07 15.31
CA LEU A 327 43.89 19.13 16.75
C LEU A 327 42.81 19.90 17.55
N THR A 328 41.98 20.71 16.91
CA THR A 328 40.85 21.45 17.54
C THR A 328 39.51 21.14 16.89
N GLY A 329 39.47 20.13 16.01
CA GLY A 329 38.30 19.75 15.25
C GLY A 329 37.32 18.93 16.08
N HIS A 330 36.10 19.44 16.25
CA HIS A 330 35.00 18.72 16.89
C HIS A 330 34.32 17.69 15.95
N SER A 331 35.08 17.05 15.07
CA SER A 331 34.53 16.08 14.10
C SER A 331 33.90 14.86 14.78
N LEU A 332 34.46 14.41 15.91
CA LEU A 332 33.88 13.34 16.72
C LEU A 332 32.49 13.72 17.27
N LEU A 333 32.29 14.97 17.66
CA LEU A 333 31.01 15.46 18.18
C LEU A 333 29.94 15.49 17.08
N ALA A 334 30.33 15.90 15.87
CA ALA A 334 29.44 15.90 14.70
C ALA A 334 28.96 14.48 14.36
N ASN A 335 29.89 13.54 14.26
CA ASN A 335 29.57 12.14 13.96
C ASN A 335 28.76 11.48 15.08
N ALA A 336 29.05 11.78 16.35
CA ALA A 336 28.26 11.30 17.49
C ALA A 336 26.82 11.83 17.47
N GLY A 337 26.62 13.09 17.05
CA GLY A 337 25.28 13.67 16.88
C GLY A 337 24.46 12.95 15.82
N VAL A 338 25.06 12.69 14.64
CA VAL A 338 24.39 11.92 13.56
C VAL A 338 24.07 10.49 14.00
N PHE A 339 25.01 9.84 14.69
CA PHE A 339 24.79 8.50 15.23
C PHE A 339 23.66 8.47 16.26
N ALA A 340 23.56 9.49 17.12
CA ALA A 340 22.46 9.61 18.08
C ALA A 340 21.09 9.75 17.39
N VAL A 341 21.00 10.47 16.26
CA VAL A 341 19.77 10.56 15.46
C VAL A 341 19.41 9.18 14.87
N ALA A 342 20.38 8.45 14.32
CA ALA A 342 20.15 7.11 13.77
C ALA A 342 19.65 6.12 14.85
N LEU A 343 20.26 6.14 16.03
CA LEU A 343 19.81 5.37 17.20
C LEU A 343 18.41 5.78 17.67
N GLY A 344 18.08 7.07 17.63
CA GLY A 344 16.76 7.59 17.95
C GLY A 344 15.68 7.07 16.99
N ILE A 345 15.95 7.05 15.69
CA ILE A 345 15.06 6.47 14.68
C ILE A 345 14.87 4.97 14.93
N ALA A 346 15.97 4.24 15.17
CA ALA A 346 15.93 2.81 15.43
C ALA A 346 15.14 2.45 16.71
N ALA A 347 15.21 3.27 17.76
CA ALA A 347 14.39 3.08 18.96
C ALA A 347 12.92 3.48 18.72
N GLY A 348 12.68 4.57 17.99
CA GLY A 348 11.33 5.12 17.76
C GLY A 348 10.44 4.23 16.91
N LEU A 349 10.97 3.60 15.88
CA LEU A 349 10.20 2.70 14.99
C LEU A 349 9.72 1.42 15.71
N VAL A 350 10.38 1.03 16.81
CA VAL A 350 10.25 -0.32 17.39
C VAL A 350 9.50 -0.34 18.71
N LEU A 351 9.53 0.76 19.47
CA LEU A 351 8.75 0.92 20.70
C LEU A 351 7.26 0.53 20.56
N PRO A 352 6.53 0.91 19.49
CA PRO A 352 5.15 0.47 19.34
C PRO A 352 5.01 -1.02 18.97
N CYS A 353 6.00 -1.62 18.28
CA CYS A 353 5.94 -3.02 17.87
C CYS A 353 6.19 -3.99 19.04
N GLY A 354 7.05 -3.62 20.00
CA GLY A 354 7.36 -4.47 21.17
C GLY A 354 6.33 -4.44 22.30
N VAL A 355 5.49 -3.39 22.38
CA VAL A 355 4.51 -3.22 23.48
C VAL A 355 3.09 -3.63 23.06
N VAL A 356 2.81 -3.71 21.75
CA VAL A 356 1.46 -3.97 21.21
C VAL A 356 1.26 -5.42 20.72
N CYS A 357 2.29 -6.27 20.77
CA CYS A 357 2.13 -7.70 20.45
C CYS A 357 2.34 -8.63 21.66
N PRO A 358 1.37 -8.71 22.58
CA PRO A 358 0.96 -9.96 23.14
C PRO A 358 -0.44 -10.29 22.63
N LEU A 359 -0.53 -11.36 21.83
CA LEU A 359 -1.70 -12.15 21.39
C LEU A 359 -1.92 -12.20 19.88
#